data_AF-A0A1B7WPV7-F1
#
_entry.id   AF-A0A1B7WPV7-F1
#
_cell.length_a   1.000
_cell.length_b   1.000
_cell.length_c   1.000
_cell.angle_alpha   90.00
_cell.angle_beta   90.00
_cell.angle_gamma   90.00
#
_symmetry.space_group_name_H-M   'P 1'
#
loop_
_entity.id
_entity.type
_entity.pdbx_description
1 polymer ?
#
loop_
_entity_poly.entity_id
_entity_poly.type
_entity_poly.pdbx_seq_one_letter_code
_entity_poly.pdbx_strand_id
1 'polypeptide(L)'
;MVQWLVVYERKLFVMLKTKVFFNNLGVIKKGNLELNDFTLLCGANNTGKTYVMYSLYGLIDYSFEVNFNFVENLVNQLSQEPVYQYNIKNLIGDNLDDILEEITR
;
A
#
# COMPACT_ATOMS: atom_id res chain seq x y z
N MET A 1 -9.06 0.83 -28.01
CA MET A 1 -8.54 2.17 -27.69
C MET A 1 -9.35 2.70 -26.53
N VAL A 2 -8.88 2.53 -25.29
CA VAL A 2 -9.46 3.21 -24.11
C VAL A 2 -8.29 3.52 -23.19
N GLN A 3 -7.94 4.80 -23.12
CA GLN A 3 -6.84 5.32 -22.31
C GLN A 3 -7.51 5.95 -21.09
N TRP A 4 -7.50 5.24 -19.96
CA TRP A 4 -8.03 5.79 -18.71
C TRP A 4 -7.01 6.78 -18.16
N LEU A 5 -7.38 8.06 -18.15
CA LEU A 5 -6.68 9.13 -17.45
C LEU A 5 -7.32 9.25 -16.06
N VAL A 6 -6.63 8.79 -15.02
CA VAL A 6 -7.06 9.03 -13.63
C VAL A 6 -6.16 10.13 -13.09
N VAL A 7 -6.71 11.34 -12.99
CA VAL A 7 -6.07 12.50 -12.36
C VAL A 7 -6.60 12.57 -10.93
N TYR A 8 -5.72 12.41 -9.95
CA TYR A 8 -6.05 12.63 -8.55
C TYR A 8 -5.43 13.95 -8.10
N GLU A 9 -6.26 14.87 -7.63
CA GLU A 9 -5.82 16.14 -7.05
C GLU A 9 -6.44 16.27 -5.65
N ARG A 10 -5.62 16.27 -4.60
CA ARG A 10 -5.99 16.81 -3.30
C ARG A 10 -4.82 17.53 -2.65
N LYS A 11 -5.11 18.75 -2.22
CA LYS A 11 -4.25 19.69 -1.49
C LYS A 11 -3.98 19.22 -0.05
N LEU A 12 -2.76 19.53 0.40
CA LEU A 12 -2.19 19.41 1.75
C LEU A 12 -1.91 17.99 2.27
N PHE A 13 -0.78 17.43 1.84
CA PHE A 13 0.05 16.57 2.68
C PHE A 13 1.50 17.01 2.48
N VAL A 14 2.20 17.37 3.57
CA VAL A 14 3.63 17.71 3.51
C VAL A 14 4.37 16.42 3.17
N MET A 15 4.86 16.32 1.93
CA MET A 15 5.35 15.08 1.35
C MET A 15 6.73 14.73 1.92
N LEU A 16 6.78 13.74 2.81
CA LEU A 16 7.98 12.93 2.99
C LEU A 16 8.38 12.39 1.61
N LYS A 17 9.67 12.48 1.23
CA LYS A 17 10.18 11.83 0.00
C LYS A 17 9.97 10.33 0.11
N THR A 18 8.86 9.83 -0.42
CA THR A 18 8.50 8.42 -0.33
C THR A 18 9.12 7.65 -1.50
N LYS A 19 9.95 6.66 -1.17
CA LYS A 19 10.51 5.73 -2.15
C LYS A 19 9.91 4.34 -1.94
N VAL A 20 9.24 3.84 -2.97
CA VAL A 20 8.58 2.54 -2.96
C VAL A 20 9.40 1.56 -3.79
N PHE A 21 9.65 0.38 -3.24
CA PHE A 21 10.35 -0.70 -3.93
C PHE A 21 9.40 -1.85 -4.23
N PHE A 22 9.50 -2.39 -5.43
CA PHE A 22 8.67 -3.50 -5.89
C PHE A 22 9.55 -4.72 -6.15
N ASN A 23 9.10 -5.88 -5.69
CA ASN A 23 9.71 -7.17 -5.99
C ASN A 23 8.59 -8.17 -6.28
N ASN A 24 8.53 -8.67 -7.52
CA ASN A 24 7.49 -9.56 -8.03
C ASN A 24 6.04 -9.01 -7.87
N LEU A 25 5.80 -7.78 -8.33
CA LEU A 25 4.47 -7.17 -8.35
C LEU A 25 3.82 -7.34 -9.74
N GLY A 26 2.95 -8.33 -9.89
CA GLY A 26 2.33 -8.64 -11.18
C GLY A 26 3.39 -8.96 -12.25
N VAL A 27 3.39 -8.21 -13.35
CA VAL A 27 4.40 -8.34 -14.43
C VAL A 27 5.74 -7.70 -14.08
N ILE A 28 5.85 -6.92 -12.99
CA ILE A 28 7.07 -6.23 -12.59
C ILE A 28 7.90 -7.16 -11.71
N LYS A 29 9.04 -7.64 -12.23
CA LYS A 29 9.97 -8.48 -11.46
C LYS A 29 10.70 -7.70 -10.37
N LYS A 30 11.21 -6.51 -10.68
CA LYS A 30 11.85 -5.60 -9.73
C LYS A 30 11.73 -4.17 -10.22
N GLY A 31 11.52 -3.22 -9.31
CA GLY A 31 11.42 -1.80 -9.67
C GLY A 31 11.45 -0.91 -8.43
N ASN A 32 11.62 0.40 -8.64
CA ASN A 32 11.44 1.39 -7.59
C ASN A 32 10.79 2.64 -8.16
N LEU A 33 10.06 3.37 -7.33
CA LEU A 33 9.41 4.62 -7.66
C LEU A 33 9.67 5.63 -6.53
N GLU A 34 10.10 6.83 -6.92
CA GLU A 34 10.19 7.98 -6.02
C GLU A 34 8.98 8.87 -6.27
N LEU A 35 8.16 9.06 -5.24
CA LEU A 35 6.96 9.89 -5.33
C LEU A 35 7.33 11.35 -5.14
N ASN A 36 6.90 12.18 -6.09
CA ASN A 36 6.95 13.64 -6.04
C ASN A 36 5.53 14.23 -6.07
N ASP A 37 5.40 15.53 -5.82
CA ASP A 37 4.13 16.28 -5.80
C ASP A 37 3.26 15.97 -7.02
N PHE A 38 3.91 15.77 -8.17
CA PHE A 38 3.28 15.25 -9.38
C PHE A 38 4.11 14.09 -9.93
N THR A 39 3.50 12.90 -9.99
CA THR A 39 4.14 11.68 -10.48
C THR A 39 3.29 11.07 -11.59
N LEU A 40 3.86 10.94 -12.79
CA LEU A 40 3.18 10.39 -13.97
C LEU A 40 3.74 9.00 -14.33
N LEU A 41 2.87 7.99 -14.37
CA LEU A 41 3.22 6.63 -14.80
C LEU A 41 2.89 6.44 -16.29
N CYS A 42 3.91 6.34 -17.14
CA CYS A 42 3.77 6.14 -18.58
C CYS A 42 4.35 4.78 -19.04
N GLY A 43 3.92 4.32 -20.23
CA GLY A 43 4.41 3.09 -20.86
C GLY A 43 3.33 2.33 -21.62
N ALA A 44 3.71 1.28 -22.34
CA ALA A 44 2.79 0.45 -23.12
C ALA A 44 1.74 -0.26 -22.24
N ASN A 45 0.62 -0.70 -22.85
CA ASN A 45 -0.39 -1.45 -22.11
C ASN A 45 0.20 -2.72 -21.48
N ASN A 46 -0.35 -3.11 -20.33
CA ASN A 46 0.03 -4.34 -19.61
C ASN A 46 1.48 -4.39 -19.09
N THR A 47 2.14 -3.24 -18.88
CA THR A 47 3.51 -3.16 -18.34
C THR A 47 3.58 -2.94 -16.83
N GLY A 48 2.48 -3.17 -16.11
CA GLY A 48 2.45 -3.07 -14.64
C GLY A 48 2.05 -1.72 -14.07
N LYS A 49 1.73 -0.71 -14.90
CA LYS A 49 1.23 0.61 -14.43
C LYS A 49 0.03 0.49 -13.49
N THR A 50 -0.96 -0.31 -13.86
CA THR A 50 -2.16 -0.56 -13.03
C THR A 50 -1.80 -1.22 -11.70
N TYR A 51 -0.85 -2.17 -11.70
CA TYR A 51 -0.40 -2.82 -10.47
C TYR A 51 0.29 -1.83 -9.54
N VAL A 52 1.21 -1.02 -10.06
CA VAL A 52 1.88 0.04 -9.29
C VAL A 52 0.84 1.03 -8.75
N MET A 53 -0.09 1.47 -9.59
CA MET A 53 -1.11 2.44 -9.17
C MET A 53 -1.99 1.89 -8.05
N TYR A 54 -2.46 0.65 -8.14
CA TYR A 54 -3.27 0.05 -7.08
C TYR A 54 -2.49 -0.20 -5.79
N SER A 55 -1.23 -0.63 -5.88
CA SER A 55 -0.39 -0.76 -4.68
C SER A 55 -0.16 0.59 -3.99
N LEU A 56 0.10 1.65 -4.76
CA LEU A 56 0.23 3.01 -4.21
C LEU A 56 -1.09 3.50 -3.63
N TYR A 57 -2.19 3.29 -4.35
CA TYR A 57 -3.51 3.65 -3.88
C TYR A 57 -3.81 2.98 -2.54
N GLY A 58 -3.60 1.66 -2.39
CA GLY A 58 -3.82 0.97 -1.11
C GLY A 58 -2.88 1.39 0.02
N LEU A 59 -1.73 1.99 -0.28
CA LEU A 59 -0.80 2.52 0.74
C LEU A 59 -1.16 3.95 1.18
N ILE A 60 -1.80 4.73 0.31
CA ILE A 60 -2.08 6.16 0.53
C ILE A 60 -3.55 6.39 0.87
N ASP A 61 -4.45 5.54 0.38
CA ASP A 61 -5.89 5.68 0.60
C ASP A 61 -6.26 5.25 2.02
N TYR A 62 -6.84 6.20 2.77
CA TYR A 62 -7.34 6.00 4.11
C TYR A 62 -8.83 5.62 4.14
N SER A 63 -9.47 5.43 2.97
CA SER A 63 -10.91 5.17 2.91
C SER A 63 -11.34 3.82 3.48
N PHE A 64 -10.41 2.89 3.67
CA PHE A 64 -10.65 1.61 4.34
C PHE A 64 -10.27 1.70 5.81
N GLU A 65 -11.23 2.08 6.66
CA GLU A 65 -11.09 2.09 8.11
C GLU A 65 -11.73 0.85 8.70
N VAL A 66 -10.91 -0.16 9.00
CA VAL A 66 -11.29 -1.30 9.85
C VAL A 66 -10.33 -1.32 11.03
N ASN A 67 -10.88 -1.36 12.24
CA ASN A 67 -10.09 -1.27 13.45
C ASN A 67 -9.99 -2.65 14.11
N PHE A 68 -8.91 -3.36 13.82
CA PHE A 68 -8.63 -4.60 14.50
C PHE A 68 -7.90 -4.35 15.82
N ASN A 69 -8.37 -4.97 16.91
CA ASN A 69 -7.81 -4.80 18.26
C ASN A 69 -6.30 -5.09 18.34
N PHE A 70 -5.81 -6.06 17.54
CA PHE A 70 -4.39 -6.42 17.54
C PHE A 70 -3.47 -5.37 16.89
N VAL A 71 -4.01 -4.43 16.11
CA VAL A 71 -3.20 -3.47 15.34
C VAL A 71 -2.42 -2.53 16.27
N GLU A 72 -3.02 -2.09 17.38
CA GLU A 72 -2.34 -1.20 18.33
C GLU A 72 -1.09 -1.88 18.92
N ASN A 73 -1.23 -3.14 19.36
CA ASN A 73 -0.12 -3.92 19.88
C ASN A 73 0.96 -4.15 18.81
N LEU A 74 0.54 -4.45 17.59
CA LEU A 74 1.46 -4.60 16.46
C LEU A 74 2.21 -3.30 16.18
N VAL A 75 1.54 -2.15 16.13
CA VAL A 75 2.19 -0.85 15.89
C VAL A 75 3.17 -0.50 17.01
N ASN A 76 2.83 -0.80 18.27
CA ASN A 76 3.70 -0.58 19.41
C ASN A 76 4.94 -1.48 19.37
N GLN A 77 4.78 -2.75 19.00
CA GLN A 77 5.88 -3.71 18.80
C GLN A 77 6.73 -3.39 17.60
N LEU A 78 6.11 -2.90 16.52
CA LEU A 78 6.79 -2.32 15.40
C LEU A 78 7.54 -1.15 15.98
N SER A 79 7.03 0.06 16.18
CA SER A 79 7.73 1.32 16.60
C SER A 79 9.02 1.34 17.47
N GLN A 80 9.45 0.24 18.14
CA GLN A 80 10.69 0.10 18.91
C GLN A 80 12.00 -0.11 18.12
N GLU A 81 11.97 -0.68 16.92
CA GLU A 81 13.14 -0.81 16.02
C GLU A 81 13.17 0.25 14.85
N PRO A 82 14.21 0.28 14.00
CA PRO A 82 14.25 1.23 12.88
C PRO A 82 13.78 0.63 11.53
N VAL A 83 13.81 -0.70 11.38
CA VAL A 83 13.46 -1.41 10.15
C VAL A 83 12.70 -2.67 10.50
N TYR A 84 11.56 -2.90 9.85
CA TYR A 84 10.71 -4.05 10.15
C TYR A 84 10.29 -4.76 8.89
N GLN A 85 10.24 -6.08 9.01
CA GLN A 85 9.66 -6.95 8.03
C GLN A 85 8.64 -7.82 8.75
N TYR A 86 7.39 -7.75 8.31
CA TYR A 86 6.31 -8.56 8.88
C TYR A 86 5.69 -9.46 7.82
N ASN A 87 5.46 -10.73 8.17
CA ASN A 87 4.84 -11.68 7.27
C ASN A 87 3.31 -11.61 7.41
N ILE A 88 2.63 -11.21 6.34
CA ILE A 88 1.16 -11.07 6.32
C ILE A 88 0.46 -12.41 6.60
N LYS A 89 1.05 -13.56 6.22
CA LYS A 89 0.44 -14.87 6.54
C LYS A 89 0.41 -15.11 8.04
N ASN A 90 1.48 -14.73 8.74
CA ASN A 90 1.54 -14.84 10.19
C ASN A 90 0.58 -13.83 10.82
N LEU A 91 0.51 -12.60 10.29
CA LEU A 91 -0.45 -11.58 10.73
C LEU A 91 -1.88 -12.12 10.75
N ILE A 92 -2.30 -12.70 9.62
CA ILE A 92 -3.65 -13.19 9.45
C ILE A 92 -3.86 -14.44 10.29
N GLY A 93 -2.88 -15.35 10.34
CA GLY A 93 -2.99 -16.58 11.12
C GLY A 93 -3.10 -16.34 12.62
N ASP A 94 -2.26 -15.45 13.16
CA ASP A 94 -2.17 -15.15 14.58
C ASP A 94 -3.37 -14.33 15.09
N ASN A 95 -4.08 -13.64 14.19
CA ASN A 95 -5.18 -12.73 14.51
C ASN A 95 -6.49 -13.06 13.77
N LEU A 96 -6.64 -14.31 13.28
CA LEU A 96 -7.77 -14.68 12.41
C LEU A 96 -9.13 -14.46 13.08
N ASP A 97 -9.24 -14.83 14.35
CA ASP A 97 -10.50 -14.74 15.10
C ASP A 97 -10.94 -13.28 15.26
N ASP A 98 -10.02 -12.38 15.67
CA ASP A 98 -10.27 -10.94 15.76
C ASP A 98 -10.66 -10.33 14.40
N ILE A 99 -10.00 -10.75 13.32
CA ILE A 99 -10.29 -10.28 11.96
C ILE A 99 -11.70 -10.70 11.54
N LEU A 100 -12.07 -11.97 11.78
CA LEU A 100 -13.38 -12.49 11.43
C LEU A 100 -14.48 -11.82 12.23
N GLU A 101 -14.27 -11.59 13.53
CA GLU A 101 -15.24 -10.89 14.38
C GLU A 101 -15.52 -9.48 13.86
N GLU A 102 -14.49 -8.72 13.49
CA GLU A 102 -14.66 -7.34 13.03
C GLU A 102 -15.28 -7.25 11.63
N ILE A 103 -14.95 -8.18 10.72
CA ILE A 103 -15.49 -8.15 9.34
C ILE A 103 -16.93 -8.69 9.24
N THR A 104 -17.37 -9.52 10.20
CA THR A 104 -18.74 -10.08 10.20
C THR A 104 -19.76 -9.29 11.01
N ARG A 105 -19.33 -8.24 11.72
CA ARG A 105 -20.23 -7.25 12.33
C ARG A 105 -20.94 -6.41 11.26
#